data_AF-A0A914YM19-F1
#
_entry.id   AF-A0A914YM19-F1
#
_cell.length_a   1.000
_cell.length_b   1.000
_cell.length_c   1.000
_cell.angle_alpha   90.00
_cell.angle_beta   90.00
_cell.angle_gamma   90.00
#
_symmetry.space_group_name_H-M   'P 1'
#
loop_
_entity.id
_entity.type
_entity.pdbx_description
1 polymer ?
#
loop_
_entity_poly.entity_id
_entity_poly.type
_entity_poly.pdbx_seq_one_letter_code
_entity_poly.pdbx_strand_id
1 'polypeptide(L)'
;MPLPAFGDTHLKREDVITAHPDIVRVDLSQRPLKYLIVASDGLFDVFENQEAIDFANQYLKVTGTSKWTKLAGAFCSEALARGSEDNVSVLIIKLML
;
A
#
# COMPACT_ATOMS: atom_id res chain seq x y z
N MET A 1 -10.80 -6.54 -18.79
CA MET A 1 -11.69 -6.31 -17.62
C MET A 1 -11.72 -4.81 -17.39
N PRO A 2 -12.89 -4.18 -17.20
CA PRO A 2 -12.99 -2.75 -16.93
C PRO A 2 -12.18 -2.38 -15.67
N LEU A 3 -11.52 -1.22 -15.67
CA LEU A 3 -10.75 -0.77 -14.51
C LEU A 3 -11.71 -0.37 -13.36
N PRO A 4 -11.38 -0.66 -12.10
CA PRO A 4 -12.26 -0.36 -10.97
C PRO A 4 -12.12 1.09 -10.50
N ALA A 5 -13.24 1.80 -10.37
CA ALA A 5 -13.32 3.12 -9.73
C ALA A 5 -14.74 3.44 -9.23
N PHE A 6 -14.84 4.19 -8.13
CA PHE A 6 -16.07 4.89 -7.77
C PHE A 6 -16.21 6.18 -8.61
N GLY A 7 -17.40 6.79 -8.66
CA GLY A 7 -17.62 8.00 -9.47
C GLY A 7 -17.77 7.73 -10.98
N ASP A 8 -17.29 8.63 -11.84
CA ASP A 8 -17.15 8.44 -13.29
C ASP A 8 -18.37 7.83 -14.00
N THR A 9 -19.56 8.35 -13.67
CA THR A 9 -20.85 7.81 -14.10
C THR A 9 -20.97 7.67 -15.61
N HIS A 10 -20.41 8.61 -16.39
CA HIS A 10 -20.46 8.53 -17.84
C HIS A 10 -19.69 7.32 -18.37
N LEU A 11 -18.45 7.11 -17.91
CA LEU A 11 -17.60 5.98 -18.33
C LEU A 11 -18.18 4.61 -17.93
N LYS A 12 -18.98 4.56 -16.85
CA LYS A 12 -19.72 3.36 -16.45
C LYS A 12 -20.89 3.04 -17.37
N ARG A 13 -21.58 4.05 -17.91
CA ARG A 13 -22.65 3.83 -18.89
C ARG A 13 -22.11 3.32 -20.22
N GLU A 14 -20.85 3.63 -20.51
CA GLU A 14 -20.12 3.14 -21.68
C GLU A 14 -19.36 1.83 -21.40
N ASP A 15 -19.56 1.19 -20.25
CA ASP A 15 -18.91 -0.06 -19.83
C ASP A 15 -17.35 -0.05 -19.86
N VAL A 16 -16.72 1.13 -19.76
CA VAL A 16 -15.26 1.29 -19.79
C VAL A 16 -14.61 0.98 -18.43
N ILE A 17 -15.34 1.27 -17.35
CA ILE A 17 -14.89 1.07 -15.95
C ILE A 17 -16.01 0.45 -15.11
N THR A 18 -15.66 -0.09 -13.94
CA THR A 18 -16.61 -0.74 -13.03
C THR A 18 -16.49 -0.20 -11.60
N ALA A 19 -17.57 -0.23 -10.83
CA ALA A 19 -17.52 0.01 -9.38
C ALA A 19 -17.33 -1.29 -8.58
N HIS A 20 -17.24 -2.44 -9.25
CA HIS A 20 -17.13 -3.74 -8.61
C HIS A 20 -15.69 -3.99 -8.14
N PRO A 21 -15.44 -4.21 -6.83
CA PRO A 21 -14.11 -4.47 -6.33
C PRO A 21 -13.70 -5.92 -6.57
N ASP A 22 -12.39 -6.17 -6.57
CA ASP A 22 -11.86 -7.51 -6.36
C ASP A 22 -11.81 -7.82 -4.85
N ILE A 23 -12.19 -9.04 -4.47
CA ILE A 23 -12.31 -9.45 -3.06
C ILE A 23 -11.47 -10.71 -2.83
N VAL A 24 -10.36 -10.54 -2.13
CA VAL A 24 -9.49 -11.63 -1.69
C VAL A 24 -9.64 -11.84 -0.18
N ARG A 25 -9.77 -13.10 0.24
CA ARG A 25 -9.79 -13.49 1.66
C ARG A 25 -8.50 -14.24 2.00
N VAL A 26 -7.83 -13.83 3.07
CA VAL A 26 -6.60 -14.46 3.55
C VAL A 26 -6.83 -14.95 4.98
N ASP A 27 -6.57 -16.24 5.21
CA ASP A 27 -6.61 -16.83 6.55
C ASP A 27 -5.27 -16.60 7.26
N LEU A 28 -5.30 -15.81 8.33
CA LEU A 28 -4.13 -15.47 9.13
C LEU A 28 -3.59 -16.64 9.96
N SER A 29 -4.38 -17.70 10.17
CA SER A 29 -3.92 -18.91 10.88
C SER A 29 -2.96 -19.76 10.04
N GLN A 30 -3.08 -19.70 8.70
CA GLN A 30 -2.30 -20.52 7.78
C GLN A 30 -0.97 -19.86 7.37
N ARG A 31 -0.84 -18.54 7.55
CA ARG A 31 0.35 -17.77 7.15
C ARG A 31 0.68 -16.73 8.22
N PRO A 32 1.83 -16.82 8.90
CA PRO A 32 2.23 -15.83 9.89
C PRO A 32 2.61 -14.52 9.18
N LEU A 33 1.65 -13.63 9.03
CA LEU A 33 1.84 -12.27 8.51
C LEU A 33 2.20 -11.32 9.66
N LYS A 34 3.25 -10.53 9.51
CA LYS A 34 3.69 -9.58 10.55
C LYS A 34 2.98 -8.23 10.47
N TYR A 35 2.75 -7.76 9.26
CA TYR A 35 2.12 -6.49 8.96
C TYR A 35 1.62 -6.46 7.53
N LEU A 36 0.74 -5.50 7.21
CA LEU A 36 0.36 -5.14 5.85
C LEU A 36 0.79 -3.70 5.56
N ILE A 37 1.13 -3.45 4.30
CA ILE A 37 1.33 -2.12 3.73
C ILE A 37 0.19 -1.90 2.74
N VAL A 38 -0.56 -0.81 2.93
CA VAL A 38 -1.59 -0.36 1.99
C VAL A 38 -1.21 1.06 1.60
N ALA A 39 -1.09 1.35 0.30
CA ALA A 39 -0.67 2.66 -0.17
C ALA A 39 -1.34 3.01 -1.50
N SER A 40 -1.32 4.31 -1.84
CA SER A 40 -1.61 4.77 -3.20
C SER A 40 -0.51 4.34 -4.18
N ASP A 41 -0.83 4.42 -5.46
CA ASP A 41 0.11 4.26 -6.58
C ASP A 41 1.31 5.20 -6.48
N GLY A 42 1.14 6.44 -5.98
CA GLY A 42 2.27 7.34 -5.73
C GLY A 42 3.40 6.75 -4.86
N LEU A 43 3.14 5.73 -4.03
CA LEU A 43 4.23 4.95 -3.41
C LEU A 43 4.85 3.95 -4.40
N PHE A 44 4.00 3.12 -5.02
CA PHE A 44 4.41 1.98 -5.83
C PHE A 44 4.89 2.34 -7.25
N ASP A 45 4.72 3.58 -7.67
CA ASP A 45 5.37 4.12 -8.88
C ASP A 45 6.90 4.19 -8.72
N VAL A 46 7.40 4.26 -7.47
CA VAL A 46 8.83 4.37 -7.15
C VAL A 46 9.33 3.28 -6.18
N PHE A 47 8.48 2.32 -5.84
CA PHE A 47 8.80 1.16 -5.01
C PHE A 47 8.28 -0.12 -5.63
N GLU A 48 9.13 -1.13 -5.68
CA GLU A 48 8.70 -2.50 -5.93
C GLU A 48 8.12 -3.15 -4.68
N ASN A 49 7.23 -4.13 -4.85
CA ASN A 49 6.56 -4.82 -3.73
C ASN A 49 7.55 -5.38 -2.70
N GLN A 50 8.57 -6.10 -3.16
CA GLN A 50 9.57 -6.69 -2.25
C GLN A 50 10.48 -5.63 -1.65
N GLU A 51 10.80 -4.57 -2.41
CA GLU A 51 11.62 -3.47 -1.92
C GLU A 51 10.93 -2.73 -0.76
N ALA A 52 9.62 -2.51 -0.85
CA ALA A 52 8.86 -1.91 0.25
C ALA A 52 8.96 -2.76 1.53
N ILE A 53 8.90 -4.08 1.41
CA ILE A 53 9.02 -5.01 2.55
C ILE A 53 10.43 -4.95 3.14
N ASP A 54 11.47 -4.91 2.30
CA ASP A 54 12.86 -4.85 2.74
C ASP A 54 13.15 -3.53 3.46
N PHE A 55 12.66 -2.41 2.92
CA PHE A 55 12.74 -1.08 3.54
C PHE A 55 12.07 -1.08 4.92
N ALA A 56 10.84 -1.60 5.03
CA ALA A 56 10.13 -1.69 6.31
C ALA A 56 10.89 -2.52 7.34
N ASN A 57 11.39 -3.70 6.93
CA ASN A 57 12.15 -4.58 7.81
C ASN A 57 13.45 -3.93 8.30
N GLN A 58 14.18 -3.25 7.41
CA GLN A 58 15.40 -2.54 7.77
C GLN A 58 15.11 -1.39 8.74
N TYR A 59 14.08 -0.58 8.46
CA TYR A 59 13.67 0.52 9.32
C TYR A 59 13.31 0.04 10.74
N LEU A 60 12.51 -1.02 10.84
CA LEU A 60 12.07 -1.57 12.13
C LEU A 60 13.23 -2.21 12.90
N LYS A 61 14.18 -2.83 12.19
CA LYS A 61 15.42 -3.38 12.79
C LYS A 61 16.26 -2.27 13.43
N VAL A 62 16.38 -1.11 12.79
CA VAL A 62 17.18 0.02 13.29
C VAL A 62 16.46 0.81 14.38
N THR A 63 15.16 1.04 14.23
CA THR A 63 14.44 2.02 15.06
C THR A 63 13.61 1.40 16.19
N GLY A 64 13.41 0.09 16.16
CA GLY A 64 12.59 -0.69 17.11
C GLY A 64 11.14 -0.88 16.64
N THR A 65 10.53 -2.01 17.02
CA THR A 65 9.20 -2.48 16.58
C THR A 65 8.00 -1.72 17.18
N SER A 66 8.21 -0.53 17.73
CA SER A 66 7.16 0.34 18.30
C SER A 66 6.87 1.57 17.45
N LYS A 67 7.61 1.81 16.36
CA LYS A 67 7.56 3.07 15.58
C LYS A 67 6.84 2.95 14.24
N TRP A 68 5.70 2.25 14.20
CA TRP A 68 4.92 2.00 12.99
C TRP A 68 4.43 3.27 12.28
N THR A 69 3.94 4.27 13.03
CA THR A 69 3.53 5.56 12.44
C THR A 69 4.70 6.29 11.77
N LYS A 70 5.91 6.17 12.33
CA LYS A 70 7.11 6.77 11.73
C LYS A 70 7.56 6.01 10.49
N LEU A 71 7.33 4.69 10.43
CA LEU A 71 7.57 3.90 9.22
C LEU A 71 6.68 4.38 8.07
N ALA A 72 5.39 4.63 8.30
CA ALA A 72 4.50 5.19 7.26
C ALA A 72 5.02 6.54 6.74
N GLY A 73 5.42 7.44 7.65
CA GLY A 73 6.03 8.71 7.26
C GLY A 73 7.36 8.55 6.50
N ALA A 74 8.18 7.57 6.89
CA ALA A 74 9.43 7.27 6.20
C ALA A 74 9.19 6.79 4.76
N PHE A 75 8.15 5.99 4.50
CA PHE A 75 7.75 5.63 3.14
C PHE A 75 7.37 6.86 2.32
N CYS A 76 6.53 7.75 2.85
CA CYS A 76 6.16 8.98 2.15
C CYS A 76 7.39 9.85 1.82
N SER A 77 8.29 10.05 2.79
CA SER A 77 9.52 10.83 2.56
C SER A 77 10.44 10.19 1.53
N GLU A 78 10.61 8.87 1.58
CA GLU A 78 11.45 8.14 0.65
C GLU A 78 10.87 8.14 -0.77
N ALA A 79 9.55 7.99 -0.93
CA ALA A 79 8.88 8.08 -2.22
C ALA A 79 9.07 9.46 -2.88
N LEU A 80 8.91 10.53 -2.10
CA LEU A 80 9.17 11.90 -2.58
C LEU A 80 10.64 12.10 -2.94
N ALA A 81 11.58 11.58 -2.14
CA ALA A 81 13.01 11.66 -2.42
C ALA A 81 13.41 10.92 -3.71
N ARG A 82 12.67 9.86 -4.06
CA ARG A 82 12.82 9.08 -5.30
C ARG A 82 12.14 9.72 -6.51
N GLY A 83 11.43 10.84 -6.32
CA GLY A 83 10.80 11.59 -7.40
C GLY A 83 9.36 11.22 -7.69
N SER A 84 8.61 10.65 -6.73
CA SER A 84 7.15 10.56 -6.86
C SER A 84 6.56 11.95 -7.08
N GLU A 85 5.84 12.14 -8.18
CA GLU A 85 5.15 13.39 -8.52
C GLU A 85 3.68 13.40 -8.07
N ASP A 86 3.19 12.31 -7.49
CA ASP A 86 1.80 12.17 -7.03
C ASP A 86 1.65 12.27 -5.49
N ASN A 87 0.40 12.32 -5.02
CA ASN A 87 0.03 12.23 -3.62
C ASN A 87 0.35 10.85 -3.05
N VAL A 88 1.27 10.82 -2.08
CA VAL A 88 1.69 9.58 -1.42
C VAL A 88 0.97 9.40 -0.09
N SER A 89 0.11 8.39 0.00
CA SER A 89 -0.55 7.98 1.25
C SER A 89 -0.18 6.55 1.61
N VAL A 90 0.25 6.31 2.84
CA VAL A 90 0.68 4.99 3.31
C VAL A 90 0.04 4.64 4.65
N LEU A 91 -0.55 3.45 4.73
CA LEU A 91 -1.11 2.85 5.93
C LEU A 91 -0.34 1.57 6.25
N ILE A 92 0.17 1.49 7.49
CA ILE A 92 0.81 0.29 8.02
C ILE A 92 -0.09 -0.35 9.05
N ILE A 93 -0.46 -1.60 8.82
CA ILE A 93 -1.30 -2.40 9.73
C ILE A 93 -0.39 -3.43 10.40
N LYS A 94 -0.04 -3.21 11.66
CA LYS A 94 0.67 -4.22 12.45
C LYS A 94 -0.32 -5.33 12.81
N LEU A 95 0.01 -6.57 12.45
CA LEU A 95 -0.76 -7.73 12.88
C LEU A 95 -0.19 -8.21 14.21
N MET A 96 -1.06 -8.34 15.22
CA MET A 96 -0.73 -9.02 16.47
C MET A 96 -1.21 -10.47 16.32
N LEU A 97 -0.31 -11.32 15.84
CA LEU A 97 -0.47 -12.78 15.86
C LEU A 97 0.48 -13.34 16.92
#